data_AF-A0A849BNW5-F1
#
_entry.id   AF-A0A849BNW5-F1
#
_cell.length_a   1.000
_cell.length_b   1.000
_cell.length_c   1.000
_cell.angle_alpha   90.00
_cell.angle_beta   90.00
_cell.angle_gamma   90.00
#
_symmetry.space_group_name_H-M   'P 1'
#
loop_
_entity.id
_entity.type
_entity.pdbx_description
1 polymer ?
#
loop_
_entity_poly.entity_id
_entity_poly.type
_entity_poly.pdbx_seq_one_letter_code
_entity_poly.pdbx_strand_id
1 'polypeptide(L)'
;MTARDRVLDAYESLLVEAGPAAATLDAVASAAQVSKGGLLYHFPSKEALVTGLLERLRQRGLEDAQEMRASDSAVATWLRGSAPPLQGESGLSRTYVAALRIAGGDEAADLARAVFAEIDEAWFAALLDELGDPARARLVQLVGDGLYLSALTGADDAGPVPVDDLLAALAPVLDRQR
;
A
#
# COMPACT_ATOMS: atom_id res chain seq x y z
N MET A 1 14.08 -13.23 8.68
CA MET A 1 13.43 -12.04 9.26
C MET A 1 14.43 -11.37 10.20
N THR A 2 14.85 -10.14 9.91
CA THR A 2 15.88 -9.44 10.69
C THR A 2 15.27 -8.73 11.92
N ALA A 3 16.10 -8.32 12.88
CA ALA A 3 15.62 -7.50 14.01
C ALA A 3 15.04 -6.16 13.54
N ARG A 4 15.64 -5.54 12.51
CA ARG A 4 15.10 -4.36 11.82
C ARG A 4 13.70 -4.63 11.27
N ASP A 5 13.48 -5.80 10.66
CA ASP A 5 12.18 -6.13 10.09
C ASP A 5 11.10 -6.30 11.15
N ARG A 6 11.40 -7.01 12.24
CA ARG A 6 10.47 -7.17 13.37
C ARG A 6 10.07 -5.84 13.99
N VAL A 7 11.01 -4.89 14.06
CA VAL A 7 10.74 -3.54 14.57
C VAL A 7 9.76 -2.80 13.65
N LEU A 8 9.98 -2.85 12.33
CA LEU A 8 9.05 -2.22 11.39
C LEU A 8 7.69 -2.93 11.35
N ASP A 9 7.63 -4.26 11.45
CA ASP A 9 6.37 -5.02 11.51
C ASP A 9 5.56 -4.65 12.76
N ALA A 10 6.21 -4.53 13.91
CA ALA A 10 5.59 -4.08 15.15
C ALA A 10 5.12 -2.62 15.05
N TYR A 11 5.92 -1.76 14.41
CA TYR A 11 5.56 -0.35 14.19
C TYR A 11 4.34 -0.20 13.27
N GLU A 12 4.31 -0.93 12.15
CA GLU A 12 3.16 -1.00 11.24
C GLU A 12 1.89 -1.44 11.97
N SER A 13 1.97 -2.51 12.77
CA SER A 13 0.83 -3.06 13.50
C SER A 13 0.28 -2.06 14.52
N LEU A 14 1.16 -1.43 15.32
CA LEU A 14 0.76 -0.41 16.29
C LEU A 14 0.12 0.82 15.61
N LEU A 15 0.62 1.24 14.45
CA LEU A 15 0.04 2.34 13.68
C LEU A 15 -1.37 2.02 13.19
N VAL A 16 -1.59 0.80 12.69
CA VAL A 16 -2.88 0.34 12.18
C VAL A 16 -3.89 0.18 13.32
N GLU A 17 -3.49 -0.45 14.42
CA GLU A 17 -4.39 -0.82 15.53
C GLU A 17 -4.67 0.33 16.51
N ALA A 18 -3.63 1.08 16.88
CA ALA A 18 -3.69 2.05 17.99
C ALA A 18 -3.34 3.49 17.57
N GLY A 19 -2.86 3.69 16.34
CA GLY A 19 -2.57 5.01 15.76
C GLY A 19 -1.21 5.61 16.15
N PRO A 20 -0.84 6.77 15.54
CA PRO A 20 0.49 7.36 15.64
C PRO A 20 0.94 7.80 17.04
N ALA A 21 -0.02 8.14 17.91
CA ALA A 21 0.24 8.55 19.28
C ALA A 21 0.67 7.37 20.18
N ALA A 22 0.09 6.18 19.95
CA ALA A 22 0.41 4.98 20.71
C ALA A 22 1.72 4.30 20.26
N ALA A 23 2.14 4.51 19.02
CA ALA A 23 3.35 3.96 18.42
C ALA A 23 4.64 4.67 18.90
N THR A 24 4.93 4.58 20.21
CA THR A 24 6.15 5.09 20.84
C THR A 24 7.32 4.13 20.68
N LEU A 25 8.58 4.61 20.77
CA LEU A 25 9.76 3.75 20.69
C LEU A 25 9.74 2.60 21.72
N ASP A 26 9.24 2.86 22.92
CA ASP A 26 9.15 1.83 23.96
C ASP A 26 8.04 0.80 23.66
N ALA A 27 6.89 1.25 23.15
CA ALA A 27 5.81 0.35 22.70
C ALA A 27 6.27 -0.53 21.53
N VAL A 28 6.98 0.05 20.56
CA VAL A 28 7.54 -0.67 19.41
C VAL A 28 8.59 -1.68 19.85
N ALA A 29 9.53 -1.31 20.74
CA ALA A 29 10.55 -2.23 21.25
C ALA A 29 9.91 -3.43 21.97
N SER A 30 8.89 -3.16 22.80
CA SER A 30 8.12 -4.18 23.51
C SER A 30 7.42 -5.13 22.54
N ALA A 31 6.67 -4.59 21.58
CA ALA A 31 5.92 -5.37 20.59
C ALA A 31 6.86 -6.18 19.67
N ALA A 32 8.01 -5.62 19.28
CA ALA A 32 9.02 -6.30 18.46
C ALA A 32 9.88 -7.31 19.24
N GLN A 33 9.69 -7.42 20.57
CA GLN A 33 10.46 -8.26 21.47
C GLN A 33 11.98 -8.00 21.38
N VAL A 34 12.36 -6.72 21.32
CA VAL A 34 13.77 -6.27 21.32
C VAL A 34 14.04 -5.34 22.50
N SER A 35 15.30 -5.23 22.91
CA SER A 35 15.67 -4.22 23.90
C SER A 35 15.60 -2.81 23.31
N LYS A 36 15.44 -1.79 24.16
CA LYS A 36 15.49 -0.38 23.73
C LYS A 36 16.79 -0.05 23.01
N GLY A 37 17.94 -0.56 23.49
CA GLY A 37 19.23 -0.41 22.81
C GLY A 37 19.28 -1.14 21.46
N GLY A 38 18.65 -2.31 21.34
CA GLY A 38 18.54 -3.05 20.08
C GLY A 38 17.67 -2.34 19.05
N LEU A 39 16.58 -1.69 19.47
CA LEU A 39 15.78 -0.83 18.59
C LEU A 39 16.60 0.39 18.13
N LEU A 40 17.22 1.11 19.07
CA LEU A 40 17.97 2.34 18.78
C LEU A 40 19.19 2.10 17.88
N TYR A 41 19.76 0.89 17.88
CA TYR A 41 20.80 0.49 16.94
C TYR A 41 20.33 0.54 15.47
N HIS A 42 19.06 0.21 15.21
CA HIS A 42 18.48 0.24 13.87
C HIS A 42 17.76 1.56 13.55
N PHE A 43 17.08 2.13 14.55
CA PHE A 43 16.27 3.34 14.40
C PHE A 43 16.54 4.27 15.60
N PRO A 44 17.47 5.24 15.48
CA PRO A 44 17.90 6.06 16.60
C PRO A 44 16.84 7.04 17.10
N SER A 45 15.74 7.22 16.36
CA SER A 45 14.65 8.14 16.69
C SER A 45 13.31 7.68 16.10
N LYS A 46 12.23 8.38 16.46
CA LYS A 46 10.89 8.12 15.89
C LYS A 46 10.84 8.51 14.42
N GLU A 47 11.54 9.57 14.03
CA GLU A 47 11.67 10.02 12.64
C GLU A 47 12.39 8.95 11.81
N ALA A 48 13.42 8.29 12.36
CA ALA A 48 14.09 7.19 11.68
C ALA A 48 13.17 5.97 11.47
N LEU A 49 12.26 5.67 12.41
CA LEU A 49 11.22 4.64 12.21
C LEU A 49 10.26 5.03 11.07
N VAL A 50 9.83 6.29 11.03
CA VAL A 50 8.96 6.82 9.97
C VAL A 50 9.65 6.71 8.60
N THR A 51 10.90 7.18 8.48
CA THR A 51 11.68 7.03 7.25
C THR A 51 11.84 5.56 6.87
N GLY A 52 12.11 4.67 7.83
CA GLY A 52 12.23 3.24 7.59
C GLY A 52 10.94 2.58 7.08
N LEU A 53 9.78 3.01 7.60
CA LEU A 53 8.47 2.58 7.15
C LEU A 53 8.19 3.05 5.71
N LEU A 54 8.44 4.32 5.42
CA LEU A 54 8.21 4.90 4.09
C LEU A 54 9.15 4.30 3.03
N GLU A 55 10.40 4.01 3.40
CA GLU A 55 11.34 3.30 2.54
C GLU A 55 10.87 1.87 2.24
N ARG A 56 10.31 1.17 3.24
CA ARG A 56 9.71 -0.15 3.04
C ARG A 56 8.46 -0.08 2.16
N LEU A 57 7.62 0.94 2.32
CA LEU A 57 6.47 1.17 1.45
C LEU A 57 6.93 1.35 0.00
N ARG A 58 7.90 2.23 -0.23
CA ARG A 58 8.48 2.50 -1.54
C ARG A 58 9.00 1.22 -2.18
N GLN A 59 9.80 0.43 -1.44
CA GLN A 59 10.30 -0.85 -1.93
C GLN A 59 9.16 -1.80 -2.33
N ARG A 60 8.21 -2.05 -1.42
CA ARG A 60 7.09 -2.98 -1.67
C ARG A 60 6.19 -2.53 -2.81
N GLY A 61 5.89 -1.22 -2.91
CA GLY A 61 5.04 -0.68 -3.97
C GLY A 61 5.71 -0.73 -5.35
N LEU A 62 7.02 -0.46 -5.43
CA LEU A 62 7.77 -0.59 -6.68
C LEU A 62 7.92 -2.05 -7.11
N GLU A 63 8.15 -2.97 -6.17
CA GLU A 63 8.16 -4.41 -6.43
C GLU A 63 6.80 -4.89 -6.94
N ASP A 64 5.70 -4.50 -6.28
CA ASP A 64 4.33 -4.82 -6.68
C ASP A 64 3.99 -4.29 -8.09
N ALA A 65 4.36 -3.04 -8.40
CA ALA A 65 4.17 -2.48 -9.73
C ALA A 65 4.98 -3.22 -10.83
N GLN A 66 6.18 -3.71 -10.49
CA GLN A 66 6.99 -4.54 -11.40
C GLN A 66 6.37 -5.92 -11.62
N GLU A 67 5.89 -6.57 -10.57
CA GLU A 67 5.18 -7.85 -10.65
C GLU A 67 3.89 -7.71 -11.48
N MET A 68 3.13 -6.63 -11.25
CA MET A 68 1.94 -6.30 -12.01
C MET A 68 2.25 -6.12 -13.51
N ARG A 69 3.32 -5.39 -13.84
CA ARG A 69 3.78 -5.19 -15.24
C ARG A 69 4.20 -6.50 -15.90
N ALA A 70 4.76 -7.44 -15.13
CA ALA A 70 5.22 -8.74 -15.63
C ALA A 70 4.10 -9.80 -15.69
N SER A 71 2.90 -9.50 -15.18
CA SER A 71 1.76 -10.42 -15.18
C SER A 71 1.11 -10.56 -16.57
N ASP A 72 0.24 -11.56 -16.74
CA ASP A 72 -0.51 -11.77 -17.99
C ASP A 72 -1.45 -10.59 -18.32
N SER A 73 -1.91 -9.85 -17.30
CA SER A 73 -2.67 -8.60 -17.43
C SER A 73 -2.48 -7.75 -16.17
N ALA A 74 -1.81 -6.61 -16.32
CA ALA A 74 -1.68 -5.59 -15.29
C ALA A 74 -3.05 -5.05 -14.86
N VAL A 75 -4.01 -4.90 -15.79
CA VAL A 75 -5.39 -4.48 -15.46
C VAL A 75 -6.07 -5.48 -14.52
N ALA A 76 -6.00 -6.77 -14.82
CA ALA A 76 -6.62 -7.80 -13.99
C ALA A 76 -5.91 -7.95 -12.64
N THR A 77 -4.58 -7.86 -12.63
CA THR A 77 -3.77 -7.90 -11.40
C THR A 77 -4.07 -6.71 -10.50
N TRP A 78 -4.12 -5.50 -11.05
CA TRP A 78 -4.49 -4.27 -10.33
C TRP A 78 -5.85 -4.41 -9.63
N LEU A 79 -6.91 -4.68 -10.39
CA LEU A 79 -8.27 -4.70 -9.82
C LEU A 79 -8.47 -5.78 -8.76
N ARG A 80 -7.84 -6.95 -8.91
CA ARG A 80 -7.89 -8.01 -7.88
C ARG A 80 -7.05 -7.66 -6.66
N GLY A 81 -5.87 -7.09 -6.86
CA GLY A 81 -5.00 -6.63 -5.76
C GLY A 81 -5.59 -5.48 -4.96
N SER A 82 -6.41 -4.65 -5.61
CA SER A 82 -7.13 -3.53 -5.00
C SER A 82 -8.36 -3.93 -4.17
N ALA A 83 -8.75 -5.20 -4.13
CA ALA A 83 -9.82 -5.69 -3.25
C ALA A 83 -9.30 -6.74 -2.26
N PRO A 84 -8.29 -6.41 -1.42
CA PRO A 84 -7.72 -7.39 -0.51
C PRO A 84 -8.75 -7.76 0.56
N PRO A 85 -8.84 -9.03 0.96
CA PRO A 85 -9.72 -9.42 2.06
C PRO A 85 -9.35 -8.66 3.33
N LEU A 86 -10.37 -8.19 4.06
CA LEU A 86 -10.21 -7.54 5.38
C LEU A 86 -9.39 -8.39 6.37
N GLN A 87 -9.37 -9.71 6.16
CA GLN A 87 -8.58 -10.68 6.91
C GLN A 87 -7.60 -11.39 5.96
N GLY A 88 -6.31 -11.13 6.16
CA GLY A 88 -5.24 -11.67 5.32
C GLY A 88 -4.13 -10.63 5.19
N GLU A 89 -2.99 -10.90 5.82
CA GLU A 89 -1.87 -9.96 5.81
C GLU A 89 -1.23 -9.91 4.40
N SER A 90 -1.74 -9.05 3.52
CA SER A 90 -0.90 -8.53 2.44
C SER A 90 0.08 -7.55 3.05
N GLY A 91 1.37 -7.89 3.01
CA GLY A 91 2.43 -7.07 3.58
C GLY A 91 2.41 -5.63 3.05
N LEU A 92 2.11 -5.44 1.76
CA LEU A 92 1.99 -4.10 1.16
C LEU A 92 0.78 -3.34 1.72
N SER A 93 -0.41 -3.95 1.80
CA SER A 93 -1.62 -3.27 2.29
C SER A 93 -1.43 -2.77 3.73
N ARG A 94 -0.85 -3.59 4.62
CA ARG A 94 -0.55 -3.16 5.99
C ARG A 94 0.42 -1.97 6.02
N THR A 95 1.51 -2.04 5.25
CA THR A 95 2.48 -0.95 5.15
C THR A 95 1.85 0.33 4.60
N TYR A 96 0.99 0.22 3.59
CA TYR A 96 0.30 1.36 2.98
C TYR A 96 -0.64 2.04 3.99
N VAL A 97 -1.46 1.27 4.72
CA VAL A 97 -2.34 1.82 5.76
C VAL A 97 -1.53 2.45 6.88
N ALA A 98 -0.46 1.82 7.35
CA ALA A 98 0.42 2.38 8.36
C ALA A 98 1.02 3.73 7.90
N ALA A 99 1.44 3.83 6.63
CA ALA A 99 1.93 5.07 6.04
C ALA A 99 0.85 6.17 5.94
N LEU A 100 -0.41 5.82 5.63
CA LEU A 100 -1.52 6.78 5.64
C LEU A 100 -1.74 7.37 7.04
N ARG A 101 -1.59 6.56 8.10
CA ARG A 101 -1.77 7.01 9.49
C ARG A 101 -0.73 8.05 9.90
N ILE A 102 0.49 8.00 9.35
CA ILE A 102 1.53 9.00 9.63
C ILE A 102 1.45 10.21 8.70
N ALA A 103 0.97 10.04 7.46
CA ALA A 103 0.85 11.12 6.48
C ALA A 103 -0.11 12.24 6.90
N GLY A 104 -1.03 11.95 7.84
CA GLY A 104 -1.92 12.93 8.46
C GLY A 104 -1.27 13.85 9.50
N GLY A 105 0.02 13.66 9.84
CA GLY A 105 0.77 14.53 10.76
C GLY A 105 1.80 15.40 10.04
N ASP A 106 2.19 16.53 10.64
CA ASP A 106 2.97 17.58 9.96
C ASP A 106 4.41 17.17 9.59
N GLU A 107 5.08 16.39 10.43
CA GLU A 107 6.54 16.23 10.39
C GLU A 107 7.05 15.34 9.24
N ALA A 108 6.22 14.45 8.73
CA ALA A 108 6.57 13.47 7.68
C ALA A 108 5.67 13.54 6.44
N ALA A 109 4.75 14.51 6.39
CA ALA A 109 3.72 14.58 5.37
C ALA A 109 4.30 14.72 3.95
N ASP A 110 5.34 15.53 3.77
CA ASP A 110 5.97 15.74 2.45
C ASP A 110 6.66 14.47 1.95
N LEU A 111 7.42 13.79 2.81
CA LEU A 111 8.10 12.54 2.44
C LEU A 111 7.08 11.45 2.14
N ALA A 112 6.03 11.33 2.94
CA ALA A 112 4.97 10.36 2.70
C ALA A 112 4.26 10.65 1.36
N ARG A 113 3.89 11.91 1.09
CA ARG A 113 3.31 12.32 -0.19
C ARG A 113 4.20 11.97 -1.39
N ALA A 114 5.50 12.21 -1.28
CA ALA A 114 6.45 11.88 -2.34
C ALA A 114 6.49 10.37 -2.61
N VAL A 115 6.54 9.55 -1.56
CA VAL A 115 6.52 8.09 -1.71
C VAL A 115 5.21 7.60 -2.30
N PHE A 116 4.06 8.13 -1.86
CA PHE A 116 2.76 7.78 -2.44
C PHE A 116 2.67 8.15 -3.92
N ALA A 117 3.18 9.33 -4.32
CA ALA A 117 3.20 9.73 -5.72
C ALA A 117 4.10 8.83 -6.57
N GLU A 118 5.26 8.42 -6.05
CA GLU A 118 6.21 7.53 -6.74
C GLU A 118 5.58 6.16 -7.02
N ILE A 119 4.93 5.54 -6.04
CA ILE A 119 4.29 4.23 -6.22
C ILE A 119 3.04 4.33 -7.10
N ASP A 120 2.24 5.41 -6.98
CA ASP A 120 1.08 5.67 -7.84
C ASP A 120 1.50 5.81 -9.31
N GLU A 121 2.59 6.53 -9.58
CA GLU A 121 3.16 6.66 -10.93
C GLU A 121 3.66 5.31 -11.47
N ALA A 122 4.27 4.48 -10.62
CA ALA A 122 4.75 3.16 -11.03
C ALA A 122 3.61 2.21 -11.44
N TRP A 123 2.51 2.16 -10.66
CA TRP A 123 1.32 1.39 -11.04
C TRP A 123 0.65 1.94 -12.28
N PHE A 124 0.50 3.27 -12.38
CA PHE A 124 -0.04 3.92 -13.57
C PHE A 124 0.76 3.56 -14.82
N ALA A 125 2.10 3.60 -14.75
CA ALA A 125 2.96 3.26 -15.87
C ALA A 125 2.78 1.81 -16.34
N ALA A 126 2.57 0.87 -15.42
CA ALA A 126 2.29 -0.53 -15.78
C ALA A 126 0.91 -0.68 -16.47
N LEU A 127 -0.11 0.03 -15.99
CA LEU A 127 -1.43 0.07 -16.66
C LEU A 127 -1.35 0.72 -18.05
N LEU A 128 -0.55 1.79 -18.19
CA LEU A 128 -0.36 2.50 -19.43
C LEU A 128 0.34 1.63 -20.49
N ASP A 129 1.32 0.82 -20.10
CA ASP A 129 2.02 -0.09 -21.01
C ASP A 129 1.07 -1.11 -21.65
N GLU A 130 0.09 -1.64 -20.90
CA GLU A 130 -0.91 -2.57 -21.42
C GLU A 130 -1.97 -1.85 -22.28
N LEU A 131 -2.50 -0.73 -21.79
CA LEU A 131 -3.66 -0.07 -22.40
C LEU A 131 -3.29 0.85 -23.57
N GLY A 132 -2.09 1.44 -23.55
CA GLY A 132 -1.60 2.39 -24.55
C GLY A 132 -2.37 3.72 -24.63
N ASP A 133 -3.26 3.99 -23.67
CA ASP A 133 -4.10 5.18 -23.58
C ASP A 133 -4.10 5.71 -22.13
N PRO A 134 -3.57 6.92 -21.88
CA PRO A 134 -3.51 7.51 -20.54
C PRO A 134 -4.87 7.67 -19.86
N ALA A 135 -5.93 7.97 -20.61
CA ALA A 135 -7.26 8.14 -20.03
C ALA A 135 -7.83 6.80 -19.57
N ARG A 136 -7.61 5.73 -20.33
CA ARG A 136 -8.01 4.37 -19.96
C ARG A 136 -7.21 3.85 -18.76
N ALA A 137 -5.90 4.07 -18.76
CA ALA A 137 -5.04 3.72 -17.63
C ALA A 137 -5.48 4.44 -16.35
N ARG A 138 -5.79 5.74 -16.43
CA ARG A 138 -6.27 6.49 -15.26
C ARG A 138 -7.65 6.02 -14.80
N LEU A 139 -8.54 5.65 -15.72
CA LEU A 139 -9.85 5.10 -15.37
C LEU A 139 -9.69 3.79 -14.59
N VAL A 140 -8.87 2.85 -15.08
CA VAL A 140 -8.62 1.58 -14.39
C VAL A 140 -7.96 1.81 -13.03
N GLN A 141 -7.00 2.72 -12.95
CA GLN A 141 -6.35 3.09 -11.69
C GLN A 141 -7.38 3.57 -10.66
N LEU A 142 -8.22 4.54 -11.03
CA LEU A 142 -9.27 5.08 -10.15
C LEU A 142 -10.30 4.03 -9.69
N VAL A 143 -10.61 3.04 -10.54
CA VAL A 143 -11.48 1.93 -10.13
C VAL A 143 -10.81 1.11 -9.03
N GLY A 144 -9.53 0.73 -9.19
CA GLY A 144 -8.79 0.03 -8.14
C GLY A 144 -8.64 0.85 -6.87
N ASP A 145 -8.31 2.13 -6.97
CA ASP A 145 -8.25 3.03 -5.79
C ASP A 145 -9.57 3.03 -5.02
N GLY A 146 -10.70 3.07 -5.75
CA GLY A 146 -12.05 3.01 -5.18
C GLY A 146 -12.36 1.67 -4.52
N LEU A 147 -11.97 0.55 -5.14
CA LEU A 147 -12.09 -0.79 -4.54
C LEU A 147 -11.28 -0.87 -3.25
N TYR A 148 -10.05 -0.37 -3.25
CA TYR A 148 -9.17 -0.43 -2.08
C TYR A 148 -9.74 0.41 -0.93
N LEU A 149 -10.25 1.60 -1.21
CA LEU A 149 -10.91 2.44 -0.21
C LEU A 149 -12.19 1.79 0.35
N SER A 150 -13.01 1.17 -0.51
CA SER A 150 -14.18 0.41 -0.09
C SER A 150 -13.80 -0.73 0.85
N ALA A 151 -12.79 -1.52 0.49
CA ALA A 151 -12.26 -2.58 1.33
C ALA A 151 -11.79 -2.06 2.69
N LEU A 152 -11.02 -0.96 2.72
CA LEU A 152 -10.52 -0.37 3.98
C LEU A 152 -11.62 0.12 4.93
N THR A 153 -12.77 0.55 4.40
CA THR A 153 -13.88 1.08 5.21
C THR A 153 -14.84 -0.02 5.66
N GLY A 154 -14.63 -1.27 5.25
CA GLY A 154 -15.58 -2.36 5.47
C GLY A 154 -16.88 -2.18 4.69
N ALA A 155 -16.92 -1.26 3.73
CA ALA A 155 -18.03 -1.13 2.79
C ALA A 155 -18.12 -2.34 1.82
N ASP A 156 -17.09 -3.19 1.83
CA ASP A 156 -16.83 -4.25 0.85
C ASP A 156 -16.87 -5.66 1.44
N ASP A 157 -17.61 -5.91 2.53
CA ASP A 157 -17.90 -7.30 2.95
C ASP A 157 -18.51 -8.15 1.81
N ALA A 158 -19.03 -7.47 0.79
CA ALA A 158 -18.85 -7.71 -0.64
C ALA A 158 -19.63 -6.58 -1.30
N GLY A 159 -18.98 -5.64 -1.99
CA GLY A 159 -19.71 -4.74 -2.89
C GLY A 159 -20.67 -5.57 -3.76
N PRO A 160 -21.81 -5.01 -4.23
CA PRO A 160 -22.83 -5.80 -4.92
C PRO A 160 -22.33 -6.49 -6.20
N VAL A 161 -21.12 -6.18 -6.66
CA VAL A 161 -20.52 -6.67 -7.90
C VAL A 161 -19.10 -7.19 -7.62
N PRO A 162 -18.84 -8.50 -7.78
CA PRO A 162 -17.50 -9.08 -7.72
C PRO A 162 -16.49 -8.42 -8.68
N VAL A 163 -15.20 -8.43 -8.32
CA VAL A 163 -14.12 -7.86 -9.16
C VAL A 163 -14.08 -8.47 -10.56
N ASP A 164 -14.31 -9.77 -10.71
CA ASP A 164 -14.33 -10.41 -12.03
C ASP A 164 -15.51 -9.91 -12.91
N ASP A 165 -16.64 -9.54 -12.30
CA ASP A 165 -17.76 -8.94 -13.02
C ASP A 165 -17.46 -7.49 -13.44
N LEU A 166 -16.72 -6.74 -12.61
CA LEU A 166 -16.19 -5.41 -12.98
C LEU A 166 -15.20 -5.52 -14.14
N LEU A 167 -14.31 -6.50 -14.13
CA LEU A 167 -13.39 -6.78 -15.23
C LEU A 167 -14.14 -7.05 -16.53
N ALA A 168 -15.18 -7.91 -16.48
CA ALA A 168 -16.01 -8.21 -17.64
C ALA A 168 -16.74 -6.96 -18.17
N ALA A 169 -17.22 -6.09 -17.27
CA ALA A 169 -17.89 -4.85 -17.63
C ALA A 169 -16.93 -3.78 -18.21
N LEU A 170 -15.66 -3.77 -17.78
CA LEU A 170 -14.64 -2.86 -18.27
C LEU A 170 -14.10 -3.26 -19.65
N ALA A 171 -14.05 -4.55 -19.99
CA ALA A 171 -13.54 -5.04 -21.28
C ALA A 171 -14.04 -4.24 -22.51
N PRO A 172 -15.36 -4.04 -22.74
CA PRO A 172 -15.84 -3.29 -23.89
C PRO A 172 -15.51 -1.78 -23.85
N VAL A 173 -15.26 -1.21 -22.67
CA VAL A 173 -14.86 0.20 -22.49
C VAL A 173 -13.37 0.37 -22.80
N LEU A 174 -12.57 -0.65 -22.49
CA LEU A 174 -11.13 -0.68 -22.68
C LEU A 174 -10.72 -1.14 -24.08
N ASP A 175 -11.61 -1.81 -24.82
CA ASP A 175 -11.36 -2.16 -26.22
C ASP A 175 -11.14 -0.91 -27.08
N ARG A 176 -10.11 -0.93 -27.93
CA ARG A 176 -9.96 0.10 -28.96
C ARG A 176 -11.12 -0.06 -29.94
N GLN A 177 -12.06 0.89 -29.93
CA GLN A 177 -12.88 1.07 -31.12
C GLN A 177 -11.93 1.41 -32.26
N ARG A 178 -11.78 0.47 -33.20
CA ARG A 178 -11.09 0.67 -34.46
C ARG A 178 -11.89 1.62 -35.34
#